data_AF-A0A8T7L9I9-F1
#
_entry.id   AF-A0A8T7L9I9-F1
#
_cell.length_a   1.000
_cell.length_b   1.000
_cell.length_c   1.000
_cell.angle_alpha   90.00
_cell.angle_beta   90.00
_cell.angle_gamma   90.00
#
_symmetry.space_group_name_H-M   'P 1'
#
loop_
_entity.id
_entity.type
_entity.pdbx_description
1 polymer ?
#
loop_
_entity_poly.entity_id
_entity_poly.type
_entity_poly.pdbx_seq_one_letter_code
_entity_poly.pdbx_strand_id
1 'polypeptide(L)'
;MNDEKWLRRPVIDPLLLALRSRRVMVALSALLVGALTLALPELAVVRGELLTLVVSLALAVIGGYSLEDAARAGRERAAQPPDDLRELIKDALAGLVDEVGKKA
;
A
#
# COMPACT_ATOMS: atom_id res chain seq x y z
N MET A 1 37.75 -2.74 2.61
CA MET A 1 37.11 -3.55 3.67
C MET A 1 36.13 -2.66 4.42
N ASN A 2 34.93 -2.47 3.86
CA ASN A 2 33.91 -1.55 4.40
C ASN A 2 32.51 -2.16 4.27
N ASP A 3 32.42 -3.48 4.43
CA ASP A 3 31.21 -4.28 4.19
C ASP A 3 30.32 -4.47 5.44
N GLU A 4 30.59 -3.77 6.54
CA GLU A 4 29.85 -3.96 7.81
C GLU A 4 28.63 -3.06 8.03
N LYS A 5 28.33 -2.10 7.15
CA LYS A 5 27.21 -1.16 7.39
C LYS A 5 25.82 -1.78 7.19
N TRP A 6 25.72 -2.87 6.44
CA TRP A 6 24.45 -3.50 6.08
C TRP A 6 24.00 -4.61 7.04
N LEU A 7 24.81 -4.98 8.03
CA LEU A 7 24.52 -6.13 8.90
C LEU A 7 23.81 -5.77 10.23
N ARG A 8 23.61 -4.49 10.56
CA ARG A 8 23.45 -4.11 11.99
C ARG A 8 22.05 -3.82 12.50
N ARG A 9 20.97 -3.85 11.71
CA ARG A 9 19.62 -3.49 12.24
C ARG A 9 18.44 -4.31 11.68
N PRO A 10 18.49 -5.65 11.73
CA PRO A 10 17.41 -6.52 11.22
C PRO A 10 16.03 -6.28 11.87
N VAL A 11 15.98 -5.64 13.05
CA VAL A 11 14.74 -5.31 13.75
C VAL A 11 14.34 -3.84 13.57
N ILE A 12 15.31 -2.93 13.51
CA ILE A 12 15.02 -1.49 13.50
C ILE A 12 14.57 -1.03 12.11
N ASP A 13 15.13 -1.59 11.04
CA ASP A 13 14.73 -1.25 9.68
C ASP A 13 13.28 -1.60 9.34
N PRO A 14 12.77 -2.82 9.63
CA PRO A 14 11.35 -3.11 9.42
C PRO A 14 10.44 -2.28 10.32
N LEU A 15 10.86 -1.93 11.54
CA LEU A 15 10.09 -1.06 12.42
C LEU A 15 9.99 0.37 11.87
N LEU A 16 11.10 0.93 11.38
CA LEU A 16 11.14 2.23 10.71
C LEU A 16 10.33 2.22 9.41
N LEU A 17 10.37 1.11 8.67
CA LEU A 17 9.58 0.92 7.46
C LEU A 17 8.08 0.87 7.76
N ALA A 18 7.69 0.19 8.85
CA ALA A 18 6.32 0.17 9.34
C ALA A 18 5.87 1.57 9.78
N LEU A 19 6.69 2.32 10.52
CA LEU A 19 6.39 3.69 10.97
C LEU A 19 6.23 4.68 9.81
N ARG A 20 6.83 4.41 8.65
CA ARG A 20 6.64 5.20 7.43
C ARG A 20 5.26 4.98 6.80
N SER A 21 4.56 3.91 7.15
CA SER A 21 3.22 3.63 6.64
C SER A 21 2.17 4.54 7.30
N ARG A 22 1.46 5.32 6.47
CA ARG A 22 0.34 6.18 6.89
C ARG A 22 -0.71 5.42 7.70
N ARG A 23 -0.97 4.16 7.34
CA ARG A 23 -1.94 3.29 8.03
C ARG A 23 -1.48 2.91 9.43
N VAL A 24 -0.17 2.65 9.61
CA VAL A 24 0.43 2.33 10.91
C VAL A 24 0.42 3.55 11.82
N MET A 25 0.70 4.75 11.29
CA MET A 25 0.60 5.99 12.06
C MET A 25 -0.82 6.23 12.58
N VAL A 26 -1.84 6.03 11.76
CA VAL A 26 -3.25 6.15 12.18
C VAL A 26 -3.59 5.13 13.28
N ALA A 27 -3.16 3.89 13.13
CA ALA A 27 -3.37 2.85 14.14
C ALA A 27 -2.67 3.18 15.47
N LEU A 28 -1.43 3.69 15.42
CA LEU A 28 -0.69 4.12 16.61
C LEU A 28 -1.34 5.33 17.29
N SER A 29 -1.83 6.31 16.52
CA SER A 29 -2.57 7.44 17.08
C SER A 29 -3.87 6.98 17.76
N ALA A 30 -4.63 6.10 17.13
CA ALA A 30 -5.85 5.54 17.73
C ALA A 30 -5.56 4.75 19.02
N LEU A 31 -4.49 3.95 19.02
CA LEU A 31 -4.02 3.23 20.21
C LEU A 31 -3.64 4.21 21.34
N LEU A 32 -2.92 5.29 21.01
CA LEU A 32 -2.47 6.29 21.98
C LEU A 32 -3.65 7.04 22.60
N VAL A 33 -4.64 7.42 21.80
CA VAL A 33 -5.88 8.04 22.29
C VAL A 33 -6.65 7.04 23.17
N GLY A 34 -6.76 5.78 22.76
CA GLY A 34 -7.36 4.72 23.58
C GLY A 34 -6.67 4.57 24.95
N ALA A 35 -5.35 4.54 24.97
CA ALA A 35 -4.58 4.47 26.22
C ALA A 35 -4.81 5.70 27.11
N LEU A 36 -4.87 6.91 26.53
CA LEU A 36 -5.17 8.14 27.27
C LEU A 36 -6.58 8.11 27.88
N THR A 37 -7.58 7.59 27.18
CA THR A 37 -8.94 7.44 27.73
C THR A 37 -9.04 6.43 28.88
N LEU A 38 -8.12 5.47 28.95
CA LEU A 38 -7.99 4.55 30.08
C LEU A 38 -7.32 5.21 31.28
N ALA A 39 -6.33 6.08 31.04
CA ALA A 39 -5.59 6.77 32.08
C ALA A 39 -6.40 7.87 32.80
N LEU A 40 -7.43 8.42 32.15
CA LEU A 40 -8.27 9.49 32.69
C LEU A 40 -9.59 8.92 33.27
N PRO A 41 -9.77 8.89 34.61
CA PRO A 41 -10.97 8.34 35.24
C PRO A 41 -12.22 9.19 34.98
N GLU A 42 -12.07 10.49 34.76
CA GLU A 42 -13.15 11.45 34.47
C GLU A 42 -13.89 11.11 33.16
N LEU A 43 -13.21 10.43 32.24
CA LEU A 43 -13.77 10.02 30.94
C LEU A 43 -14.53 8.70 31.03
N ALA A 44 -14.63 8.04 32.19
CA ALA A 44 -15.24 6.72 32.33
C ALA A 44 -16.70 6.69 31.84
N VAL A 45 -17.46 7.77 32.07
CA VAL A 45 -18.87 7.89 31.68
C VAL A 45 -19.05 7.94 30.17
N VAL A 46 -18.08 8.50 29.45
CA VAL A 46 -18.13 8.69 27.98
C VAL A 46 -17.12 7.82 27.22
N ARG A 47 -16.52 6.85 27.91
CA ARG A 47 -15.42 6.04 27.37
C ARG A 47 -15.89 5.20 26.18
N GLY A 48 -17.11 4.67 26.24
CA GLY A 48 -17.69 3.87 25.17
C GLY A 48 -17.85 4.68 23.89
N GLU A 49 -18.40 5.89 23.99
CA GLU A 49 -18.60 6.81 22.88
C GLU A 49 -17.26 7.26 22.29
N LEU A 50 -16.30 7.64 23.13
CA LEU A 50 -14.97 8.07 22.68
C LEU A 50 -14.24 6.95 21.93
N LEU A 51 -14.21 5.73 22.49
CA LEU A 51 -13.57 4.60 21.82
C LEU A 51 -14.28 4.25 20.51
N THR A 52 -15.61 4.30 20.48
CA THR A 52 -16.38 4.07 19.26
C THR A 52 -16.04 5.10 18.18
N LEU A 53 -15.98 6.38 18.55
CA LEU A 53 -15.65 7.47 17.63
C LEU A 53 -14.21 7.36 17.11
N VAL A 54 -13.26 7.05 17.99
CA VAL A 54 -11.85 6.86 17.61
C VAL A 54 -11.67 5.66 16.68
N VAL A 55 -12.29 4.52 17.00
CA VAL A 55 -12.19 3.30 16.19
C VAL A 55 -12.86 3.47 14.83
N SER A 56 -14.08 4.04 14.80
CA SER A 56 -14.78 4.30 13.54
C SER A 56 -14.01 5.27 12.65
N LEU A 57 -13.46 6.35 13.20
CA LEU A 57 -12.62 7.29 12.46
C LEU A 57 -11.35 6.62 11.93
N ALA A 58 -10.66 5.82 12.76
CA ALA A 58 -9.46 5.11 12.35
C ALA A 58 -9.76 4.12 11.20
N LEU A 59 -10.85 3.37 11.29
CA LEU A 59 -11.29 2.46 10.24
C LEU A 59 -11.65 3.20 8.95
N ALA A 60 -12.37 4.32 9.05
CA ALA A 60 -12.74 5.14 7.89
C ALA A 60 -11.49 5.68 7.16
N VAL A 61 -10.50 6.19 7.90
CA VAL A 61 -9.26 6.72 7.34
C VAL A 61 -8.42 5.61 6.70
N ILE A 62 -8.24 4.47 7.40
CA ILE A 62 -7.47 3.33 6.86
C ILE A 62 -8.16 2.75 5.63
N GLY A 63 -9.49 2.61 5.66
CA GLY A 63 -10.29 2.15 4.54
C GLY A 63 -10.18 3.09 3.33
N GLY A 64 -10.23 4.41 3.56
CA GLY A 64 -10.02 5.43 2.54
C GLY A 64 -8.68 5.31 1.83
N TYR A 65 -7.58 5.19 2.58
CA TYR A 65 -6.26 4.94 2.00
C TYR A 65 -6.19 3.64 1.21
N SER A 66 -6.86 2.59 1.70
CA SER A 66 -6.89 1.30 0.99
C SER A 66 -7.59 1.39 -0.35
N LEU A 67 -8.68 2.15 -0.44
CA LEU A 67 -9.40 2.37 -1.69
C LEU A 67 -8.58 3.23 -2.66
N GLU A 68 -7.95 4.29 -2.17
CA GLU A 68 -7.10 5.18 -2.99
C GLU A 68 -5.90 4.41 -3.57
N ASP A 69 -5.22 3.62 -2.75
CA ASP A 69 -4.09 2.80 -3.17
C ASP A 69 -4.52 1.74 -4.21
N ALA A 70 -5.67 1.08 -3.99
CA ALA A 70 -6.21 0.11 -4.94
C ALA A 70 -6.60 0.76 -6.27
N ALA A 71 -7.25 1.91 -6.24
CA ALA A 71 -7.63 2.66 -7.44
C ALA A 71 -6.38 3.13 -8.21
N ARG A 72 -5.35 3.58 -7.51
CA ARG A 72 -4.07 3.96 -8.10
C ARG A 72 -3.39 2.79 -8.78
N ALA A 73 -3.26 1.65 -8.09
CA ALA A 73 -2.68 0.44 -8.65
C ALA A 73 -3.46 -0.07 -9.88
N GLY A 74 -4.79 0.05 -9.86
CA GLY A 74 -5.64 -0.26 -11.01
C GLY A 74 -5.35 0.62 -12.22
N ARG A 75 -5.23 1.94 -12.02
CA ARG A 75 -4.88 2.88 -13.10
C ARG A 75 -3.47 2.65 -13.64
N GLU A 76 -2.50 2.39 -12.77
CA GLU A 76 -1.12 2.11 -13.18
C GLU A 76 -1.02 0.83 -14.01
N ARG A 77 -1.75 -0.23 -13.63
CA ARG A 77 -1.86 -1.46 -14.44
C ARG A 77 -2.55 -1.24 -15.77
N ALA A 78 -3.64 -0.45 -15.80
CA ALA A 78 -4.34 -0.15 -17.04
C ALA A 78 -3.53 0.74 -18.00
N ALA A 79 -2.60 1.54 -17.48
CA ALA A 79 -1.70 2.38 -18.27
C ALA A 79 -0.50 1.61 -18.85
N GLN A 80 -0.22 0.40 -18.38
CA GLN A 80 0.77 -0.47 -19.00
C GLN A 80 0.17 -1.06 -20.29
N PRO A 81 0.87 -0.95 -21.44
CA PRO A 81 0.44 -1.66 -22.63
C PRO A 81 0.37 -3.15 -22.28
N PRO A 82 -0.68 -3.88 -22.68
CA PRO A 82 -0.73 -5.31 -22.40
C PRO A 82 0.52 -5.92 -23.00
N ASP A 83 1.32 -6.62 -22.20
CA ASP A 83 2.51 -7.33 -22.69
C ASP A 83 2.10 -8.27 -23.85
N ASP A 84 0.91 -8.86 -23.75
CA ASP A 84 0.23 -9.61 -24.80
C ASP A 84 0.05 -8.84 -26.10
N LEU A 85 -0.28 -7.54 -26.06
CA LEU A 85 -0.52 -6.75 -27.27
C LEU A 85 0.77 -6.55 -28.05
N ARG A 86 1.90 -6.42 -27.34
CA ARG A 86 3.21 -6.22 -27.95
C ARG A 86 3.74 -7.50 -28.56
N GLU A 87 3.48 -8.65 -27.94
CA GLU A 87 3.75 -9.97 -28.53
C GLU A 87 2.83 -10.25 -29.72
N LEU A 88 1.52 -10.01 -29.60
CA LEU A 88 0.56 -10.15 -30.70
C LEU A 88 0.92 -9.29 -31.91
N ILE A 89 1.36 -8.04 -31.69
CA ILE A 89 1.82 -7.16 -32.77
C ILE A 89 3.09 -7.71 -33.42
N LYS A 90 4.04 -8.24 -32.64
CA LYS A 90 5.27 -8.84 -33.17
C LYS A 90 4.98 -10.09 -34.00
N ASP A 91 4.12 -10.96 -33.51
CA ASP A 91 3.74 -12.20 -34.20
C ASP A 91 2.98 -11.90 -35.50
N ALA A 92 2.08 -10.90 -35.48
CA ALA A 92 1.38 -10.45 -36.68
C ALA A 92 2.33 -9.85 -37.73
N LEU A 93 3.32 -9.05 -37.29
CA LEU A 93 4.35 -8.49 -38.18
C LEU A 93 5.28 -9.56 -38.75
N ALA A 94 5.68 -10.53 -37.93
CA ALA A 94 6.52 -11.65 -38.36
C ALA A 94 5.82 -12.49 -39.43
N GLY A 95 4.53 -12.80 -39.22
CA GLY A 95 3.72 -13.52 -40.22
C GLY A 95 3.58 -12.77 -41.54
N LEU A 96 3.39 -11.45 -41.50
CA LEU A 96 3.32 -10.62 -42.71
C LEU A 96 4.64 -10.58 -43.49
N VAL A 97 5.78 -10.49 -42.80
CA VAL A 97 7.10 -10.49 -43.44
C VAL A 97 7.41 -11.84 -44.08
N ASP A 98 7.06 -12.94 -43.41
CA ASP A 98 7.23 -14.30 -43.95
C ASP A 98 6.37 -14.55 -45.19
N GLU A 99 5.11 -14.08 -45.18
CA GLU A 99 4.20 -14.21 -46.31
C GLU A 99 4.68 -13.42 -47.55
N VAL A 100 5.26 -12.24 -47.33
CA VAL A 100 5.85 -11.40 -48.39
C VAL A 100 7.15 -12.01 -48.90
N GLY A 101 8.00 -12.53 -48.01
CA GLY A 101 9.25 -13.20 -48.37
C GLY A 101 9.06 -14.51 -49.15
N LYS A 102 7.94 -15.22 -48.94
CA LYS A 102 7.58 -16.42 -49.70
C LYS A 102 7.02 -16.13 -51.10
N LYS A 103 6.58 -14.91 -51.37
CA LYS A 103 5.99 -14.48 -52.65
C LYS A 103 6.98 -13.75 -53.57
N ALA A 104 8.20 -13.48 -53.11
CA ALA A 104 9.31 -12.94 -53.90
C ALA A 104 10.25 -14.07 -54.35
#